data_AF-A0A3D1XAI9-F1
#
_entry.id   AF-A0A3D1XAI9-F1
#
_cell.length_a   1.000
_cell.length_b   1.000
_cell.length_c   1.000
_cell.angle_alpha   90.00
_cell.angle_beta   90.00
_cell.angle_gamma   90.00
#
_symmetry.space_group_name_H-M   'P 1'
#
loop_
_entity.id
_entity.type
_entity.pdbx_description
1 polymer ?
#
loop_
_entity_poly.entity_id
_entity_poly.type
_entity_poly.pdbx_seq_one_letter_code
_entity_poly.pdbx_strand_id
1 'polypeptide(L)' 'ERRTHKRLIDITNSTPKTVEALMGLELPAGVEIEIKL' A
#
# COMPACT_ATOMS: atom_id res chain seq x y z
N GLU A 1 21.69 -3.69 -12.65
CA GLU A 1 21.30 -4.45 -11.43
C GLU A 1 19.90 -3.99 -11.01
N ARG A 2 18.86 -4.84 -11.09
CA ARG A 2 17.47 -4.48 -10.69
C ARG A 2 17.22 -5.03 -9.28
N ARG A 3 17.14 -4.16 -8.26
CA ARG A 3 16.86 -4.56 -6.87
C ARG A 3 15.38 -4.32 -6.56
N THR A 4 14.60 -5.40 -6.41
CA THR A 4 13.20 -5.34 -5.98
C THR A 4 13.13 -5.26 -4.46
N HIS A 5 12.59 -4.16 -3.93
CA HIS A 5 12.43 -3.96 -2.49
C HIS A 5 10.99 -4.27 -2.11
N LYS A 6 10.77 -5.37 -1.38
CA LYS A 6 9.46 -5.71 -0.83
C LYS A 6 9.34 -5.07 0.56
N ARG A 7 8.38 -4.15 0.74
CA ARG A 7 8.05 -3.56 2.03
C ARG A 7 6.72 -4.13 2.49
N LEU A 8 6.66 -4.60 3.74
CA LEU A 8 5.43 -5.07 4.35
C LEU A 8 5.02 -4.03 5.41
N ILE A 9 3.78 -3.54 5.29
CA ILE A 9 3.18 -2.61 6.25
C ILE A 9 1.94 -3.32 6.76
N ASP A 10 1.88 -3.54 8.07
CA ASP A 10 0.73 -4.16 8.73
C ASP A 10 -0.10 -3.07 9.42
N ILE A 11 -1.42 -3.08 9.18
CA ILE A 11 -2.36 -2.10 9.72
C ILE A 11 -3.35 -2.84 10.61
N THR A 12 -3.12 -2.78 11.92
CA THR A 12 -3.92 -3.50 12.94
C THR A 12 -5.33 -2.93 13.15
N ASN A 13 -5.61 -1.71 12.70
CA ASN A 13 -6.92 -1.05 12.77
C ASN A 13 -7.28 -0.44 11.40
N SER A 14 -7.83 -1.26 10.50
CA SER A 14 -8.33 -0.80 9.21
C SER A 14 -9.71 -0.16 9.37
N THR A 15 -9.75 1.15 9.64
CA THR A 15 -11.01 1.89 9.55
C THR A 15 -11.37 2.14 8.09
N PRO A 16 -12.66 2.26 7.71
CA PRO A 16 -13.06 2.55 6.33
C PRO A 16 -12.41 3.82 5.76
N LYS A 17 -12.20 4.82 6.62
CA LYS A 17 -11.50 6.07 6.27
C LYS A 17 -10.02 5.83 5.91
N THR A 18 -9.37 4.86 6.54
CA THR A 18 -7.98 4.51 6.24
C THR A 18 -7.86 3.85 4.87
N VAL A 19 -8.85 3.04 4.45
CA VAL A 19 -8.87 2.42 3.11
C VAL A 19 -9.04 3.47 2.03
N GLU A 20 -9.97 4.42 2.19
CA GLU A 20 -10.12 5.55 1.26
C GLU A 20 -8.84 6.40 1.16
N ALA A 21 -8.19 6.68 2.29
CA ALA A 21 -6.92 7.41 2.31
C ALA A 21 -5.78 6.66 1.61
N LEU A 22 -5.76 5.32 1.72
CA LEU A 22 -4.78 4.46 1.02
C LEU A 22 -5.02 4.40 -0.49
N MET A 23 -6.29 4.40 -0.93
CA MET A 23 -6.64 4.44 -2.35
C MET A 23 -6.39 5.81 -2.98
N GLY A 24 -6.47 6.89 -2.20
CA GLY A 24 -6.20 8.26 -2.65
C GLY A 24 -4.72 8.66 -2.63
N LEU A 25 -3.83 7.81 -2.14
CA LEU A 25 -2.39 8.08 -2.16
C LEU A 25 -1.86 7.99 -3.60
N GLU A 26 -1.26 9.08 -4.08
CA GLU A 26 -0.56 9.08 -5.35
C GLU A 26 0.72 8.24 -5.23
N LEU A 27 0.63 7.02 -5.73
CA LEU A 27 1.75 6.10 -5.75
C LEU A 27 2.58 6.33 -7.02
N PRO A 28 3.92 6.33 -6.91
CA PRO A 28 4.76 6.48 -8.09
C PRO A 28 4.57 5.30 -9.05
N ALA A 29 4.56 5.61 -10.35
CA ALA A 29 4.42 4.62 -11.41
C ALA A 29 5.54 3.57 -11.33
N GLY A 30 5.19 2.35 -10.92
CA GLY A 30 6.14 1.25 -10.69
C GLY A 30 6.04 0.59 -9.31
N VAL A 31 5.15 1.07 -8.44
CA VAL A 31 4.81 0.42 -7.17
C VAL A 31 3.49 -0.35 -7.32
N GLU A 32 3.54 -1.65 -7.05
CA GLU A 32 2.37 -2.53 -7.01
C GLU A 32 1.93 -2.71 -5.54
N ILE A 33 0.64 -2.49 -5.26
CA ILE A 33 0.06 -2.66 -3.92
C ILE A 33 -0.98 -3.79 -3.97
N GLU A 34 -0.87 -4.72 -3.03
CA GLU A 34 -1.84 -5.79 -2.80
C GLU A 34 -2.50 -5.54 -1.44
N ILE A 35 -3.81 -5.26 -1.42
CA ILE A 35 -4.60 -5.11 -0.19
C ILE A 35 -5.28 -6.45 0.09
N LYS A 36 -4.96 -7.08 1.23
CA LYS A 36 -5.66 -8.27 1.75
C LYS A 36 -6.49 -7.84 2.95
N LEU A 37 -7.80 -8.07 2.87
CA LEU A 37 -8.76 -7.87 3.97
C LEU A 37 -8.86 -9.12 4.85
#